data_AF-A0AAY5L072-F1
#
_entry.id   AF-A0AAY5L072-F1
#
_cell.length_a   1.000
_cell.length_b   1.000
_cell.length_c   1.000
_cell.angle_alpha   90.00
_cell.angle_beta   90.00
_cell.angle_gamma   90.00
#
_symmetry.space_group_name_H-M   'P 1'
#
loop_
_entity.id
_entity.type
_entity.pdbx_description
1 polymer ?
#
loop_
_entity_poly.entity_id
_entity_poly.type
_entity_poly.pdbx_seq_one_letter_code
_entity_poly.pdbx_strand_id
1 'polypeptide(L)'
;MAIIETFNEMGQLTSSGFGIPRPRHGLHLLYWFSHDFITFDNNGNLVALHKPESQAFGFHQFKNRTEFGENRYKLLPNQNFPYYGVGNLNIQGAETLPNYVKQNYCRYSDKSNMDRIIISLPSGSVVDEVYVTQHDDMKTFDREKTYRISKGLVKMIRDMKLAELLQQTGYLDSMQVTLRTTVNSSERSNRVAAASLQPEPVTEHVIHMPDESTALSDLSDSRPKRGISNHPRPARKCCVIL
;
A
#
# COMPACT_ATOMS: atom_id res chain seq x y z
N MET A 1 -9.35 9.89 -25.63
CA MET A 1 -8.20 9.07 -25.17
C MET A 1 -7.83 9.51 -23.76
N ALA A 2 -7.26 8.62 -22.93
CA ALA A 2 -6.71 9.03 -21.65
C ALA A 2 -5.48 9.93 -21.92
N ILE A 3 -5.51 11.17 -21.45
CA ILE A 3 -4.34 12.06 -21.45
C ILE A 3 -3.58 11.73 -20.17
N ILE A 4 -2.36 11.22 -20.31
CA ILE A 4 -1.48 10.85 -19.19
C ILE A 4 -0.26 11.75 -19.26
N GLU A 5 0.01 12.44 -18.16
CA GLU A 5 1.21 13.28 -18.04
C GLU A 5 2.47 12.40 -18.07
N THR A 6 3.50 12.87 -18.77
CA THR A 6 4.77 12.17 -18.88
C THR A 6 5.81 12.84 -17.98
N PHE A 7 6.41 12.05 -17.10
CA PHE A 7 7.52 12.47 -16.27
C PHE A 7 8.84 12.23 -16.99
N ASN A 8 9.54 13.32 -17.23
CA ASN A 8 10.85 13.36 -17.85
C ASN A 8 11.95 13.54 -16.81
N GLU A 9 11.64 14.14 -15.66
CA GLU A 9 12.62 14.57 -14.66
C GLU A 9 12.24 14.15 -13.24
N MET A 10 13.25 14.08 -12.37
CA MET A 10 13.10 13.73 -10.94
C MET A 10 12.18 14.70 -10.17
N GLY A 11 12.15 15.98 -10.55
CA GLY A 11 11.28 16.98 -9.94
C GLY A 11 9.80 16.61 -10.07
N GLN A 12 9.37 16.13 -11.24
CA GLN A 12 7.98 15.72 -11.47
C GLN A 12 7.61 14.49 -10.62
N LEU A 13 8.51 13.50 -10.53
CA LEU A 13 8.31 12.34 -9.66
C LEU A 13 8.14 12.77 -8.20
N THR A 14 8.98 13.71 -7.74
CA THR A 14 8.93 14.26 -6.38
C THR A 14 7.62 15.00 -6.11
N SER A 15 7.23 15.93 -6.99
CA SER A 15 6.00 16.71 -6.84
C SER A 15 4.73 15.86 -6.91
N SER A 16 4.76 14.72 -7.58
CA SER A 16 3.61 13.82 -7.67
C SER A 16 3.22 13.16 -6.35
N GLY A 17 4.20 13.00 -5.44
CA GLY A 17 4.06 12.21 -4.21
C GLY A 17 4.03 10.69 -4.43
N PHE A 18 4.39 10.19 -5.62
CA PHE A 18 4.44 8.76 -5.89
C PHE A 18 5.38 8.03 -4.90
N GLY A 19 4.89 6.94 -4.30
CA GLY A 19 5.64 6.17 -3.32
C GLY A 19 5.93 6.90 -2.00
N ILE A 20 5.31 8.07 -1.76
CA ILE A 20 5.44 8.88 -0.54
C ILE A 20 4.04 9.13 0.06
N PRO A 21 3.92 9.23 1.40
CA PRO A 21 4.96 9.04 2.42
C PRO A 21 5.24 7.56 2.74
N ARG A 22 6.24 7.29 3.58
CA ARG A 22 6.38 5.98 4.27
C ARG A 22 5.01 5.58 4.87
N PRO A 23 4.57 4.31 4.79
CA PRO A 23 5.27 3.09 4.42
C PRO A 23 5.20 2.68 2.94
N ARG A 24 4.81 3.58 2.05
CA ARG A 24 4.70 3.28 0.61
C ARG A 24 6.02 2.78 0.02
N HIS A 25 5.90 1.89 -0.96
CA HIS A 25 7.03 1.17 -1.53
C HIS A 25 7.32 1.55 -2.99
N GLY A 26 6.50 2.41 -3.60
CA GLY A 26 6.57 2.77 -5.02
C GLY A 26 7.95 3.23 -5.48
N LEU A 27 8.67 4.02 -4.70
CA LEU A 27 10.02 4.47 -5.05
C LEU A 27 11.05 3.34 -5.04
N HIS A 28 10.95 2.42 -4.07
CA HIS A 28 11.81 1.23 -4.02
C HIS A 28 11.49 0.28 -5.18
N LEU A 29 10.20 0.16 -5.52
CA LEU A 29 9.74 -0.62 -6.67
C LEU A 29 10.25 -0.04 -8.00
N LEU A 30 10.19 1.29 -8.18
CA LEU A 30 10.66 1.96 -9.39
C LEU A 30 12.19 1.90 -9.53
N TYR A 31 12.90 1.97 -8.40
CA TYR A 31 14.35 1.73 -8.36
C TYR A 31 14.70 0.33 -8.85
N TRP A 32 14.11 -0.70 -8.24
CA TRP A 32 14.28 -2.10 -8.62
C TRP A 32 13.95 -2.32 -10.10
N PHE A 33 12.82 -1.78 -10.55
CA PHE A 33 12.39 -1.90 -11.94
C PHE A 33 13.45 -1.35 -12.91
N SER A 34 14.00 -0.17 -12.60
CA SER A 34 14.97 0.52 -13.46
C SER A 34 16.36 -0.13 -13.45
N HIS A 35 16.76 -0.73 -12.32
CA HIS A 35 18.07 -1.37 -12.14
C HIS A 35 18.10 -2.83 -12.56
N ASP A 36 17.15 -3.60 -12.06
CA ASP A 36 17.24 -5.07 -12.00
C ASP A 36 16.25 -5.76 -12.95
N PHE A 37 15.16 -5.08 -13.35
CA PHE A 37 14.16 -5.67 -14.23
C PHE A 37 14.32 -5.26 -15.70
N ILE A 38 14.70 -4.00 -15.95
CA ILE A 38 14.88 -3.45 -17.30
C ILE A 38 16.36 -3.31 -17.63
N THR A 39 16.70 -3.40 -18.91
CA THR A 39 17.97 -2.95 -19.49
C THR A 39 17.71 -2.08 -20.73
N PHE A 40 18.74 -1.45 -21.26
CA PHE A 40 18.68 -0.74 -22.55
C PHE A 40 19.37 -1.56 -23.63
N ASP A 41 18.71 -1.74 -24.77
CA ASP A 41 19.36 -2.30 -25.97
C ASP A 41 20.27 -1.25 -26.65
N ASN A 42 20.98 -1.66 -27.70
CA ASN A 42 21.86 -0.78 -28.47
C ASN A 42 21.12 0.38 -29.17
N ASN A 43 19.80 0.29 -29.31
CA ASN A 43 18.95 1.33 -29.90
C ASN A 43 18.32 2.24 -28.83
N GLY A 44 18.64 2.03 -27.54
CA GLY A 44 18.07 2.78 -26.43
C GLY A 44 16.64 2.39 -26.06
N ASN A 45 16.15 1.22 -26.52
CA ASN A 45 14.86 0.69 -26.10
C ASN A 45 14.96 0.02 -24.74
N LEU A 46 13.87 0.09 -23.98
CA LEU A 46 13.73 -0.64 -22.73
C LEU A 46 13.47 -2.11 -23.06
N VAL A 47 14.23 -3.01 -22.44
CA VAL A 47 14.09 -4.46 -22.59
C VAL A 47 13.93 -5.09 -21.21
N ALA A 48 12.85 -5.85 -21.02
CA ALA A 48 12.62 -6.63 -19.81
C ALA A 48 13.55 -7.84 -19.76
N LEU A 49 14.28 -8.00 -18.66
CA LEU A 49 15.19 -9.12 -18.42
C LEU A 49 14.44 -10.43 -18.11
N HIS A 50 13.21 -10.31 -17.61
CA HIS A 50 12.31 -11.43 -17.37
C HIS A 50 10.98 -11.20 -18.08
N LYS A 51 10.39 -12.29 -18.58
CA LYS A 51 9.07 -12.26 -19.22
C LYS A 51 7.97 -11.99 -18.17
N PRO A 52 7.19 -10.90 -18.26
CA PRO A 52 6.10 -10.63 -17.33
C PRO A 52 5.06 -11.76 -17.23
N GLU A 53 4.91 -12.56 -18.30
CA GLU A 53 4.02 -13.73 -18.36
C GLU A 53 4.41 -14.84 -17.39
N SER A 54 5.69 -14.89 -16.98
CA SER A 54 6.16 -15.87 -15.99
C SER A 54 5.62 -15.62 -14.58
N GLN A 55 4.97 -14.48 -14.34
CA GLN A 55 4.47 -14.03 -13.04
C GLN A 55 5.56 -13.86 -11.95
N ALA A 56 6.84 -13.92 -12.34
CA ALA A 56 7.96 -13.59 -11.47
C ALA A 56 7.76 -12.18 -10.87
N PHE A 57 8.23 -11.97 -9.64
CA PHE A 57 8.11 -10.70 -8.92
C PHE A 57 6.67 -10.20 -8.68
N GLY A 58 5.66 -11.03 -8.96
CA GLY A 58 4.25 -10.68 -8.85
C GLY A 58 3.73 -9.92 -10.08
N PHE A 59 4.40 -10.05 -11.23
CA PHE A 59 3.85 -9.58 -12.49
C PHE A 59 2.54 -10.30 -12.82
N HIS A 60 1.58 -9.56 -13.34
CA HIS A 60 0.30 -10.10 -13.78
C HIS A 60 -0.25 -9.26 -14.93
N GLN A 61 -1.08 -9.86 -15.77
CA GLN A 61 -1.72 -9.13 -16.85
C GLN A 61 -2.61 -8.01 -16.28
N PHE A 62 -2.34 -6.78 -16.68
CA PHE A 62 -3.14 -5.62 -16.32
C PHE A 62 -4.28 -5.47 -17.34
N LYS A 63 -5.49 -5.77 -16.91
CA LYS A 63 -6.68 -5.56 -17.73
C LYS A 63 -7.05 -4.08 -17.67
N ASN A 64 -6.71 -3.33 -18.72
CA ASN A 64 -7.14 -1.93 -18.91
C ASN A 64 -8.64 -1.86 -19.27
N ARG A 65 -9.46 -2.33 -18.33
CA ARG A 65 -10.92 -2.37 -18.41
C ARG A 65 -11.48 -0.96 -18.25
N THR A 66 -12.68 -0.75 -18.78
CA THR A 66 -13.43 0.46 -18.49
C THR A 66 -13.88 0.42 -17.04
N GLU A 67 -13.45 1.38 -16.24
CA GLU A 67 -13.90 1.56 -14.87
C GLU A 67 -15.27 2.28 -14.85
N PHE A 68 -16.11 1.88 -13.89
CA PHE A 68 -17.46 2.40 -13.71
C PHE A 68 -17.46 3.38 -12.53
N GLY A 69 -17.17 4.66 -12.80
CA GLY A 69 -17.31 5.77 -11.85
C GLY A 69 -18.27 6.83 -12.39
N GLU A 70 -18.21 8.05 -11.83
CA GLU A 70 -19.02 9.21 -12.29
C GLU A 70 -18.89 9.47 -13.80
N ASN A 71 -17.77 9.05 -14.39
CA ASN A 71 -17.58 8.95 -15.84
C ASN A 71 -17.00 7.58 -16.21
N ARG A 72 -17.35 7.05 -17.39
CA ARG A 72 -16.70 5.84 -17.94
C ARG A 72 -15.31 6.20 -18.44
N TYR A 73 -14.26 5.63 -17.85
CA TYR A 73 -12.89 5.86 -18.30
C TYR A 73 -12.08 4.57 -18.30
N LYS A 74 -10.97 4.59 -19.03
CA LYS A 74 -9.89 3.61 -18.92
C LYS A 74 -8.69 4.30 -18.31
N LEU A 75 -7.93 3.57 -17.49
CA LEU A 75 -6.74 4.11 -16.85
C LEU A 75 -5.68 4.49 -17.88
N LEU A 76 -5.43 3.57 -18.83
CA LEU A 76 -4.39 3.71 -19.85
C LEU A 76 -4.99 3.86 -21.26
N PRO A 77 -4.22 4.30 -22.27
CA PRO A 77 -4.66 4.29 -23.66
C PRO A 77 -5.04 2.89 -24.16
N ASN A 78 -5.94 2.84 -25.14
CA ASN A 78 -6.19 1.60 -25.88
C ASN A 78 -5.01 1.30 -26.79
N GLN A 79 -4.59 0.05 -26.83
CA GLN A 79 -3.53 -0.46 -27.70
C GLN A 79 -3.80 -1.92 -28.04
N ASN A 80 -3.09 -2.45 -29.04
CA ASN A 80 -3.29 -3.81 -29.54
C ASN A 80 -2.43 -4.87 -28.83
N PHE A 81 -1.71 -4.48 -27.77
CA PHE A 81 -0.78 -5.34 -27.04
C PHE A 81 -1.02 -5.30 -25.53
N PRO A 82 -0.62 -6.36 -24.80
CA PRO A 82 -0.93 -6.48 -23.38
C PRO A 82 -0.22 -5.42 -22.52
N TYR A 83 -0.87 -5.11 -21.40
CA TYR A 83 -0.25 -4.44 -20.28
C TYR A 83 0.04 -5.47 -19.18
N TYR A 84 1.11 -5.26 -18.42
CA TYR A 84 1.44 -6.05 -17.23
C TYR A 84 1.71 -5.13 -16.05
N GLY A 85 1.13 -5.47 -14.90
CA GLY A 85 1.30 -4.74 -13.65
C GLY A 85 2.21 -5.48 -12.68
N VAL A 86 2.95 -4.75 -11.86
CA VAL A 86 3.73 -5.25 -10.72
C VAL A 86 3.61 -4.30 -9.53
N GLY A 87 3.96 -4.79 -8.34
CA GLY A 87 3.95 -4.00 -7.11
C GLY A 87 2.86 -4.41 -6.11
N ASN A 88 1.97 -5.33 -6.47
CA ASN A 88 1.04 -5.88 -5.49
C ASN A 88 1.74 -6.89 -4.58
N LEU A 89 2.09 -6.50 -3.37
CA LEU A 89 2.78 -7.35 -2.40
C LEU A 89 1.90 -8.46 -1.79
N ASN A 90 0.61 -8.52 -2.16
CA ASN A 90 -0.32 -9.58 -1.77
C ASN A 90 -0.49 -10.70 -2.82
N ILE A 91 0.14 -10.59 -3.98
CA ILE A 91 0.02 -11.60 -5.04
C ILE A 91 1.17 -12.61 -4.98
N GLN A 92 0.89 -13.83 -5.43
CA GLN A 92 1.91 -14.85 -5.64
C GLN A 92 3.03 -14.33 -6.56
N GLY A 93 4.27 -14.69 -6.26
CA GLY A 93 5.46 -14.22 -6.97
C GLY A 93 6.05 -12.95 -6.36
N ALA A 94 5.27 -12.12 -5.64
CA ALA A 94 5.80 -10.92 -5.00
C ALA A 94 6.83 -11.23 -3.91
N GLU A 95 6.80 -12.42 -3.32
CA GLU A 95 7.82 -12.94 -2.40
C GLU A 95 9.23 -12.99 -3.02
N THR A 96 9.35 -12.95 -4.36
CA THR A 96 10.64 -12.90 -5.07
C THR A 96 11.17 -11.49 -5.29
N LEU A 97 10.38 -10.44 -5.05
CA LEU A 97 10.90 -9.06 -5.04
C LEU A 97 11.99 -8.89 -3.99
N PRO A 98 12.97 -7.99 -4.19
CA PRO A 98 14.01 -7.73 -3.20
C PRO A 98 13.44 -7.28 -1.85
N ASN A 99 14.14 -7.61 -0.77
CA ASN A 99 13.71 -7.26 0.59
C ASN A 99 13.54 -5.74 0.77
N TYR A 100 14.42 -4.92 0.17
CA TYR A 100 14.32 -3.47 0.26
C TYR A 100 13.03 -2.91 -0.38
N VAL A 101 12.42 -3.62 -1.33
CA VAL A 101 11.12 -3.24 -1.92
C VAL A 101 9.97 -3.54 -0.95
N LYS A 102 10.09 -4.58 -0.13
CA LYS A 102 9.00 -5.09 0.71
C LYS A 102 9.15 -4.81 2.19
N GLN A 103 10.30 -4.29 2.62
CA GLN A 103 10.65 -4.17 4.05
C GLN A 103 9.63 -3.37 4.88
N ASN A 104 8.95 -2.40 4.26
CA ASN A 104 7.96 -1.55 4.92
C ASN A 104 6.54 -2.07 4.76
N TYR A 105 6.35 -3.19 4.06
CA TYR A 105 5.05 -3.78 3.85
C TYR A 105 4.46 -4.25 5.18
N CYS A 106 3.26 -3.78 5.48
CA CYS A 106 2.48 -4.25 6.61
C CYS A 106 1.10 -4.63 6.11
N ARG A 107 0.75 -5.92 6.22
CA ARG A 107 -0.57 -6.44 5.80
C ARG A 107 -1.76 -5.74 6.46
N TYR A 108 -1.53 -5.07 7.59
CA TYR A 108 -2.53 -4.32 8.34
C TYR A 108 -2.54 -2.82 8.03
N SER A 109 -1.54 -2.31 7.29
CA SER A 109 -1.50 -0.94 6.75
C SER A 109 -1.73 -0.99 5.25
N ASP A 110 -2.94 -0.63 4.85
CA ASP A 110 -3.38 -0.52 3.46
C ASP A 110 -2.43 0.34 2.60
N LYS A 111 -1.93 1.44 3.16
CA LYS A 111 -1.11 2.39 2.40
C LYS A 111 0.25 1.84 1.95
N SER A 112 0.78 0.82 2.62
CA SER A 112 2.10 0.27 2.30
C SER A 112 2.15 -0.51 0.98
N ASN A 113 1.00 -0.84 0.38
CA ASN A 113 0.88 -1.67 -0.82
C ASN A 113 0.04 -1.00 -1.93
N MET A 114 0.02 0.34 -1.99
CA MET A 114 -0.77 1.10 -2.96
C MET A 114 -0.13 1.18 -4.35
N ASP A 115 1.21 1.18 -4.42
CA ASP A 115 1.96 1.62 -5.60
C ASP A 115 2.10 0.52 -6.65
N ARG A 116 1.90 0.87 -7.92
CA ARG A 116 2.05 -0.07 -9.04
C ARG A 116 2.90 0.52 -10.14
N ILE A 117 3.62 -0.36 -10.82
CA ILE A 117 4.21 -0.10 -12.14
C ILE A 117 3.41 -0.92 -13.14
N ILE A 118 3.03 -0.29 -14.25
CA ILE A 118 2.38 -0.96 -15.38
C ILE A 118 3.25 -0.74 -16.61
N ILE A 119 3.55 -1.82 -17.35
CA ILE A 119 4.29 -1.75 -18.60
C ILE A 119 3.44 -2.20 -19.77
N SER A 120 3.66 -1.61 -20.94
CA SER A 120 3.15 -2.15 -22.20
C SER A 120 4.21 -2.96 -22.93
N LEU A 121 3.83 -4.13 -23.46
CA LEU A 121 4.75 -5.09 -24.05
C LEU A 121 4.25 -5.51 -25.46
N PRO A 122 4.62 -4.79 -26.54
CA PRO A 122 4.16 -5.08 -27.89
C PRO A 122 4.60 -6.45 -28.41
N SER A 123 5.86 -6.84 -28.19
CA SER A 123 6.39 -8.11 -28.65
C SER A 123 7.70 -8.45 -27.94
N GLY A 124 7.91 -9.75 -27.70
CA GLY A 124 9.13 -10.27 -27.11
C GLY A 124 9.35 -9.70 -25.70
N SER A 125 10.47 -8.98 -25.53
CA SER A 125 10.87 -8.37 -24.26
C SER A 125 10.95 -6.85 -24.34
N VAL A 126 10.59 -6.24 -25.47
CA VAL A 126 10.69 -4.78 -25.65
C VAL A 126 9.52 -4.12 -24.93
N VAL A 127 9.84 -3.24 -23.98
CA VAL A 127 8.88 -2.42 -23.27
C VAL A 127 8.69 -1.11 -24.04
N ASP A 128 7.45 -0.85 -24.42
CA ASP A 128 7.08 0.38 -25.14
C ASP A 128 6.87 1.53 -24.16
N GLU A 129 6.01 1.31 -23.18
CA GLU A 129 5.64 2.31 -22.17
C GLU A 129 5.76 1.80 -20.75
N VAL A 130 6.14 2.72 -19.86
CA VAL A 130 6.18 2.51 -18.41
C VAL A 130 5.26 3.51 -17.75
N TYR A 131 4.39 3.04 -16.88
CA TYR A 131 3.47 3.84 -16.10
C TYR A 131 3.66 3.57 -14.62
N VAL A 132 3.55 4.61 -13.80
CA VAL A 132 3.39 4.50 -12.36
C VAL A 132 1.99 4.91 -11.98
N THR A 133 1.41 4.23 -11.00
CA THR A 133 0.07 4.53 -10.51
C THR A 133 -0.07 4.10 -9.06
N GLN A 134 -1.17 4.50 -8.43
CA GLN A 134 -1.55 4.07 -7.10
C GLN A 134 -3.01 3.61 -7.10
N HIS A 135 -3.37 2.81 -6.10
CA HIS A 135 -4.77 2.63 -5.71
C HIS A 135 -4.98 3.18 -4.30
N ASP A 136 -6.17 3.70 -4.01
CA ASP A 136 -6.57 4.06 -2.64
C ASP A 136 -7.39 2.95 -1.96
N ASP A 137 -7.98 2.05 -2.77
CA ASP A 137 -8.68 0.86 -2.31
C ASP A 137 -8.25 -0.39 -3.10
N MET A 138 -8.73 -1.58 -2.69
CA MET A 138 -8.36 -2.84 -3.36
C MET A 138 -8.88 -2.97 -4.81
N LYS A 139 -9.61 -1.97 -5.36
CA LYS A 139 -10.41 -2.17 -6.57
C LYS A 139 -10.15 -1.15 -7.67
N THR A 140 -9.78 0.08 -7.35
CA THR A 140 -9.75 1.19 -8.31
C THR A 140 -8.42 1.93 -8.30
N PHE A 141 -7.91 2.16 -9.50
CA PHE A 141 -6.69 2.93 -9.71
C PHE A 141 -7.01 4.42 -9.77
N ASP A 142 -6.11 5.21 -9.21
CA ASP A 142 -6.22 6.66 -9.21
C ASP A 142 -5.72 7.22 -10.54
N ARG A 143 -6.66 7.69 -11.35
CA ARG A 143 -6.37 8.26 -12.67
C ARG A 143 -5.55 9.54 -12.57
N GLU A 144 -5.78 10.37 -11.56
CA GLU A 144 -5.07 11.64 -11.38
C GLU A 144 -3.65 11.44 -10.87
N LYS A 145 -3.41 10.26 -10.26
CA LYS A 145 -2.10 9.80 -9.81
C LYS A 145 -1.52 8.70 -10.69
N THR A 146 -1.83 8.75 -11.97
CA THR A 146 -1.25 7.87 -13.00
C THR A 146 -0.40 8.68 -13.96
N TYR A 147 0.86 8.29 -14.10
CA TYR A 147 1.86 9.01 -14.88
C TYR A 147 2.64 8.06 -15.77
N ARG A 148 3.01 8.53 -16.95
CA ARG A 148 3.95 7.84 -17.83
C ARG A 148 5.37 8.23 -17.40
N ILE A 149 6.27 7.26 -17.28
CA ILE A 149 7.68 7.49 -17.00
C ILE A 149 8.45 7.42 -18.32
N SER A 150 9.15 8.49 -18.67
CA SER A 150 9.96 8.50 -19.89
C SER A 150 11.15 7.53 -19.78
N LYS A 151 11.65 7.07 -20.94
CA LYS A 151 12.89 6.27 -21.01
C LYS A 151 14.09 7.02 -20.39
N GLY A 152 14.13 8.34 -20.57
CA GLY A 152 15.15 9.21 -19.97
C GLY A 152 15.11 9.19 -18.44
N LEU A 153 13.91 9.26 -17.85
CA LEU A 153 13.76 9.17 -16.40
C LEU A 153 14.10 7.78 -15.86
N VAL A 154 13.72 6.70 -16.56
CA VAL A 154 14.16 5.33 -16.19
C VAL A 154 15.69 5.24 -16.18
N LYS A 155 16.35 5.82 -17.19
CA LYS A 155 17.82 5.85 -17.27
C LYS A 155 18.43 6.65 -16.11
N MET A 156 17.91 7.84 -15.82
CA MET A 156 18.38 8.64 -14.69
C MET A 156 18.27 7.88 -13.37
N ILE A 157 17.13 7.21 -13.12
CA ILE A 157 16.95 6.42 -11.90
C ILE A 157 17.94 5.26 -11.84
N ARG A 158 18.20 4.58 -12.97
CA ARG A 158 19.18 3.49 -13.08
C ARG A 158 20.61 3.94 -12.77
N ASP A 159 20.96 5.19 -13.09
CA ASP A 159 22.31 5.71 -12.90
C ASP A 159 22.53 6.28 -11.47
N MET A 160 21.49 6.27 -10.62
CA MET A 160 21.51 6.76 -9.23
C MET A 160 21.57 5.62 -8.22
N LYS A 161 22.12 5.89 -7.03
CA LYS A 161 21.99 4.97 -5.89
C LYS A 161 20.61 5.10 -5.25
N LEU A 162 20.12 4.02 -4.62
CA LEU A 162 18.83 4.03 -3.93
C LEU A 162 18.74 5.16 -2.89
N ALA A 163 19.80 5.38 -2.11
CA ALA A 163 19.82 6.45 -1.10
C ALA A 163 19.65 7.85 -1.72
N GLU A 164 20.25 8.10 -2.89
CA GLU A 164 20.13 9.38 -3.61
C GLU A 164 18.70 9.58 -4.11
N LEU A 165 18.08 8.53 -4.68
CA LEU A 165 16.68 8.57 -5.09
C LEU A 165 15.75 8.91 -3.92
N LEU A 166 15.91 8.22 -2.78
CA LEU A 166 15.06 8.41 -1.61
C LEU A 166 15.27 9.79 -0.95
N GLN A 167 16.48 10.34 -1.03
CA GLN A 167 16.78 11.68 -0.55
C GLN A 167 16.15 12.75 -1.46
N GLN A 168 16.38 12.68 -2.78
CA GLN A 168 15.87 13.70 -3.71
C GLN A 168 14.34 13.78 -3.74
N THR A 169 13.68 12.64 -3.54
CA THR A 169 12.21 12.57 -3.53
C THR A 169 11.59 13.00 -2.20
N GLY A 170 12.38 13.25 -1.14
CA GLY A 170 11.87 13.58 0.19
C GLY A 170 11.29 12.38 0.95
N TYR A 171 11.54 11.15 0.48
CA TYR A 171 11.09 9.94 1.17
C TYR A 171 11.69 9.83 2.58
N LEU A 172 12.97 10.19 2.74
CA LEU A 172 13.66 10.18 4.03
C LEU A 172 13.09 11.25 4.99
N ASP A 173 12.70 12.42 4.50
CA ASP A 173 12.06 13.46 5.32
C ASP A 173 10.70 13.00 5.84
N SER A 174 9.97 12.20 5.04
CA SER A 174 8.71 11.59 5.48
C SER A 174 8.89 10.64 6.68
N MET A 175 10.08 10.09 6.91
CA MET A 175 10.37 9.28 8.10
C MET A 175 10.36 10.12 9.37
N GLN A 176 10.95 11.31 9.35
CA GLN A 176 11.01 12.20 10.50
C GLN A 176 9.61 12.71 10.90
N VAL A 177 8.78 13.03 9.90
CA VAL A 177 7.37 13.42 10.14
C VAL A 177 6.56 12.26 10.72
N THR A 178 6.73 11.05 10.20
CA THR A 178 6.04 9.84 10.70
C THR A 178 6.43 9.52 12.15
N LEU A 179 7.72 9.65 12.50
CA LEU A 179 8.21 9.45 13.87
C LEU A 179 7.61 10.50 14.82
N ARG A 180 7.62 11.78 14.46
CA ARG A 180 7.02 12.83 15.31
C ARG A 180 5.53 12.61 15.54
N THR A 181 4.80 12.20 14.50
CA THR A 181 3.35 11.95 14.58
C THR A 181 3.03 10.72 15.43
N THR A 182 3.85 9.66 15.36
CA THR A 182 3.67 8.46 16.19
C THR A 182 4.01 8.72 17.66
N VAL A 183 5.05 9.52 17.96
CA VAL A 183 5.35 9.95 19.33
C VAL A 183 4.18 10.73 19.92
N ASN A 184 3.69 11.76 19.22
CA ASN A 184 2.57 12.59 19.69
C ASN A 184 1.27 11.80 19.90
N SER A 185 0.97 10.82 19.04
CA SER A 185 -0.22 9.97 19.21
C SER A 185 -0.07 8.98 20.37
N SER A 186 1.13 8.48 20.63
CA SER A 186 1.42 7.63 21.80
C SER A 186 1.32 8.41 23.12
N GLU A 187 1.81 9.66 23.17
CA GLU A 187 1.69 10.53 24.35
C GLU A 187 0.24 10.88 24.66
N ARG A 188 -0.56 11.17 23.63
CA ARG A 188 -1.99 11.44 23.80
C ARG A 188 -2.74 10.20 24.30
N SER A 189 -2.43 9.02 23.76
CA SER A 189 -3.01 7.75 24.24
C SER A 189 -2.63 7.45 25.69
N ASN A 190 -1.37 7.69 26.07
CA ASN A 190 -0.89 7.52 27.45
C ASN A 190 -1.54 8.53 28.42
N ARG A 191 -1.79 9.78 28.01
CA ARG A 191 -2.51 10.76 28.83
C ARG A 191 -3.97 10.37 29.06
N VAL A 192 -4.64 9.84 28.03
CA VAL A 192 -6.03 9.35 28.15
C VAL A 192 -6.11 8.13 29.08
N ALA A 193 -5.14 7.21 28.98
CA ALA A 193 -5.05 6.07 29.89
C ALA A 193 -4.76 6.49 31.34
N ALA A 194 -3.90 7.49 31.55
CA ALA A 194 -3.58 8.02 32.88
C ALA A 194 -4.76 8.79 33.51
N ALA A 195 -5.57 9.48 32.71
CA ALA A 195 -6.78 10.16 33.19
C ALA A 195 -7.91 9.18 33.59
N SER A 196 -7.89 7.95 33.07
CA SER A 196 -8.90 6.91 33.36
C SER A 196 -8.60 6.08 34.63
N LEU A 197 -7.51 6.36 35.33
CA LEU A 197 -7.06 5.64 36.54
C LEU A 197 -7.33 6.41 37.86
N GLN A 198 -8.14 7.47 37.83
CA GLN A 198 -8.57 8.10 39.08
C GLN A 198 -9.67 7.26 39.76
N PRO A 199 -9.54 6.92 41.05
CA PRO A 199 -10.55 6.11 41.74
C PRO A 199 -11.82 6.93 42.00
N GLU A 200 -12.96 6.39 41.57
CA GLU A 200 -14.30 6.89 41.93
C GLU A 200 -14.55 6.78 43.44
N PRO A 201 -15.25 7.74 44.08
CA PRO A 201 -15.53 7.69 45.51
C PRO A 201 -16.58 6.62 45.83
N VAL A 202 -16.31 5.83 46.86
CA VAL A 202 -17.21 4.77 47.35
C VAL A 202 -18.36 5.41 48.15
N THR A 203 -19.60 5.23 47.69
CA THR A 203 -20.82 5.55 48.45
C THR A 203 -21.38 4.29 49.08
N GLU A 204 -21.57 4.33 50.40
CA GLU A 204 -22.08 3.23 51.23
C GLU A 204 -23.62 3.17 51.15
N HIS A 205 -24.19 2.07 50.65
CA HIS A 205 -25.64 1.86 50.59
C HIS A 205 -26.09 0.79 51.59
N VAL A 206 -26.90 1.21 52.57
CA VAL A 206 -27.56 0.37 53.56
C VAL A 206 -28.72 -0.40 52.92
N ILE A 207 -28.76 -1.71 53.14
CA ILE A 207 -29.77 -2.64 52.62
C ILE A 207 -31.02 -2.58 53.51
N HIS A 208 -32.21 -2.46 52.91
CA HIS A 208 -33.49 -2.71 53.57
C HIS A 208 -34.30 -3.73 52.76
N MET A 209 -34.71 -4.82 53.42
CA MET A 209 -35.59 -5.87 52.89
C MET A 209 -37.07 -5.47 53.07
N PRO A 210 -37.97 -5.96 52.20
CA PRO A 210 -39.14 -6.68 52.74
C PRO A 210 -39.59 -7.90 51.92
N ASP A 211 -40.56 -8.60 52.53
CA ASP A 211 -41.00 -10.00 52.43
C ASP A 211 -41.83 -10.47 51.21
N GLU A 212 -41.98 -11.80 51.21
CA GLU A 212 -42.61 -12.87 50.39
C GLU A 212 -43.99 -12.72 49.68
N SER A 213 -44.17 -13.68 48.74
CA SER A 213 -45.41 -14.38 48.28
C SER A 213 -45.96 -13.92 46.90
N THR A 214 -46.26 -14.75 45.87
CA THR A 214 -46.51 -16.20 45.72
C THR A 214 -46.43 -16.67 44.24
N ALA A 215 -46.00 -17.93 44.04
CA ALA A 215 -46.49 -19.01 43.14
C ALA A 215 -46.40 -19.02 41.57
N LEU A 216 -45.71 -20.08 41.08
CA LEU A 216 -45.97 -21.03 39.94
C LEU A 216 -46.10 -20.50 38.48
N SER A 217 -45.64 -21.14 37.39
CA SER A 217 -45.12 -22.50 37.06
C SER A 217 -44.38 -22.52 35.69
N ASP A 218 -43.72 -23.66 35.40
CA ASP A 218 -43.46 -24.28 34.07
C ASP A 218 -42.12 -24.11 33.29
N LEU A 219 -41.25 -25.12 33.52
CA LEU A 219 -40.65 -26.11 32.58
C LEU A 219 -39.94 -25.72 31.25
N SER A 220 -38.70 -26.24 31.15
CA SER A 220 -37.88 -26.58 29.96
C SER A 220 -37.35 -25.40 29.11
N ASP A 221 -36.13 -25.36 28.57
CA ASP A 221 -35.26 -26.38 28.00
C ASP A 221 -33.79 -25.89 27.98
N SER A 222 -32.85 -26.82 27.93
CA SER A 222 -31.39 -26.62 28.08
C SER A 222 -30.68 -26.44 26.74
N ARG A 223 -29.93 -25.34 26.54
CA ARG A 223 -28.75 -25.26 25.63
C ARG A 223 -27.98 -23.93 25.76
N PRO A 224 -26.70 -23.91 26.15
CA PRO A 224 -25.89 -22.69 26.10
C PRO A 224 -25.40 -22.41 24.67
N LYS A 225 -25.62 -21.17 24.22
CA LYS A 225 -25.08 -20.58 23.00
C LYS A 225 -23.54 -20.50 23.10
N ARG A 226 -22.83 -20.88 22.03
CA ARG A 226 -21.39 -20.65 21.88
C ARG A 226 -21.11 -19.15 21.97
N GLY A 227 -20.45 -18.73 23.04
CA GLY A 227 -19.92 -17.39 23.17
C GLY A 227 -18.82 -17.15 22.13
N ILE A 228 -19.00 -16.11 21.32
CA ILE A 228 -17.94 -15.53 20.50
C ILE A 228 -17.00 -14.83 21.50
N SER A 229 -15.81 -15.40 21.69
CA SER A 229 -14.73 -14.75 22.43
C SER A 229 -14.25 -13.53 21.64
N ASN A 230 -14.70 -12.34 22.03
CA ASN A 230 -14.09 -11.07 21.67
C ASN A 230 -12.89 -10.83 22.61
N HIS A 231 -11.76 -11.46 22.32
CA HIS A 231 -10.48 -10.99 22.83
C HIS A 231 -9.85 -10.04 21.80
N PRO A 232 -9.58 -8.78 22.16
CA PRO A 232 -8.72 -7.93 21.34
C PRO A 232 -7.33 -8.57 21.34
N ARG A 233 -6.89 -9.07 20.18
CA ARG A 233 -5.51 -9.53 20.03
C ARG A 233 -4.59 -8.32 20.20
N PRO A 234 -3.48 -8.46 20.95
CA PRO A 234 -2.61 -7.34 21.22
C PRO A 234 -2.04 -6.79 19.92
N ALA A 235 -2.08 -5.46 19.77
CA ALA A 235 -1.43 -4.73 18.70
C ALA A 235 0.07 -5.07 18.71
N ARG A 236 0.50 -5.96 17.81
CA ARG A 236 1.92 -6.16 17.55
C ARG A 236 2.43 -4.90 16.85
N LYS A 237 3.09 -4.03 17.63
CA LYS A 237 3.83 -2.87 17.13
C LYS A 237 4.73 -3.33 15.97
N CYS A 238 4.59 -2.67 14.84
CA CYS A 238 5.42 -2.92 13.67
C CYS A 238 6.88 -2.64 14.03
N CYS A 239 7.76 -3.59 13.69
CA CYS A 239 9.19 -3.40 13.79
C CYS A 239 9.59 -2.39 12.72
N VAL A 240 9.82 -1.14 13.13
CA VAL A 240 10.63 -0.21 12.36
C VAL A 240 12.06 -0.71 12.52
N ILE A 241 12.56 -1.46 11.54
CA ILE A 241 14.00 -1.76 11.50
C ILE A 241 14.68 -0.43 11.20
N LEU A 242 15.40 0.09 12.21
CA LEU A 242 16.28 1.25 12.15
C LEU A 242 17.61 0.87 11.51
#